data_AF-A0A2T0PX99-F1
#
_entry.id   AF-A0A2T0PX99-F1
#
_cell.length_a   1.000
_cell.length_b   1.000
_cell.length_c   1.000
_cell.angle_alpha   90.00
_cell.angle_beta   90.00
_cell.angle_gamma   90.00
#
_symmetry.space_group_name_H-M   'P 1'
#
loop_
_entity.id
_entity.type
_entity.pdbx_description
1 polymer ?
#
loop_
_entity_poly.entity_id
_entity_poly.type
_entity_poly.pdbx_seq_one_letter_code
_entity_poly.pdbx_strand_id
1 'polypeptide(L)'
;METDPRAELIETLKLVVGAMKAAEVPFAVVGSFAGYARGAPPSDNDVDLGVCESDVDAAVAALTAVGLDFRDPPEDWLVKVYDEDRQVDLIHRLAGRPVTPELLAGSDWIEVASVSMPVLGATDLIIFKLLALGEHACDFGPLLAIVRAIREQVDWPRVAEETRLSPYAQVFLELARRLNLVSADEVPEWTEDDDERRSASRDGGDRGSLRGGPHPAAAG
;
A
#
# COMPACT_ATOMS: atom_id res chain seq x y z
N MET A 1 7.93 32.11 -4.89
CA MET A 1 8.51 31.04 -5.72
C MET A 1 7.82 29.79 -5.23
N GLU A 2 6.82 29.34 -5.99
CA GLU A 2 5.98 28.20 -5.62
C GLU A 2 6.89 26.96 -5.65
N THR A 3 7.10 26.36 -4.49
CA THR A 3 7.87 25.13 -4.32
C THR A 3 7.11 23.99 -4.99
N ASP A 4 7.81 23.10 -5.71
CA ASP A 4 7.19 21.91 -6.31
C ASP A 4 6.63 21.05 -5.16
N PRO A 5 5.29 20.82 -5.08
CA PRO A 5 4.68 20.06 -3.98
C PRO A 5 5.33 18.69 -3.76
N ARG A 6 5.87 18.07 -4.82
CA ARG A 6 6.60 16.81 -4.71
C ARG A 6 7.95 16.94 -4.04
N ALA A 7 8.64 18.06 -4.25
CA ALA A 7 9.91 18.30 -3.58
C ALA A 7 9.68 18.39 -2.06
N GLU A 8 8.58 19.00 -1.63
CA GLU A 8 8.20 19.03 -0.22
C GLU A 8 7.87 17.65 0.31
N LEU A 9 7.09 16.84 -0.41
CA LEU A 9 6.80 15.45 -0.01
C LEU A 9 8.07 14.58 0.07
N ILE A 10 9.05 14.79 -0.81
CA ILE A 10 10.35 14.12 -0.75
C ILE A 10 11.13 14.56 0.50
N GLU A 11 11.09 15.83 0.87
CA GLU A 11 11.71 16.30 2.12
C GLU A 11 11.00 15.73 3.35
N THR A 12 9.67 15.66 3.35
CA THR A 12 8.89 14.97 4.39
C THR A 12 9.27 13.49 4.48
N LEU A 13 9.36 12.79 3.35
CA LEU A 13 9.80 11.39 3.30
C LEU A 13 11.20 11.22 3.94
N LYS A 14 12.16 12.09 3.58
CA LYS A 14 13.51 12.06 4.14
C LYS A 14 13.52 12.31 5.65
N LEU A 15 12.70 13.24 6.13
CA LEU A 15 12.54 13.55 7.56
C LEU A 15 12.01 12.33 8.32
N VAL A 16 10.88 11.76 7.88
CA VAL A 16 10.25 10.63 8.61
C VAL A 16 11.10 9.36 8.55
N VAL A 17 11.72 9.06 7.41
CA VAL A 17 12.67 7.94 7.29
C VAL A 17 13.85 8.13 8.24
N GLY A 18 14.40 9.35 8.31
CA GLY A 18 15.52 9.67 9.20
C GLY A 18 15.16 9.45 10.67
N ALA A 19 13.99 9.94 11.09
CA ALA A 19 13.49 9.79 12.45
C ALA A 19 13.22 8.33 12.82
N MET A 20 12.54 7.58 11.94
CA MET A 20 12.25 6.15 12.15
C MET A 20 13.53 5.32 12.29
N LYS A 21 14.53 5.57 11.43
CA LYS A 21 15.85 4.92 11.51
C LYS A 21 16.60 5.28 12.80
N ALA A 22 16.58 6.55 13.20
CA ALA A 22 17.27 7.00 14.41
C ALA A 22 16.65 6.41 15.69
N ALA A 23 15.33 6.15 15.69
CA ALA A 23 14.62 5.51 16.78
C ALA A 23 14.62 3.97 16.71
N GLU A 24 15.30 3.38 15.72
CA GLU A 24 15.38 1.93 15.48
C GLU A 24 14.00 1.25 15.33
N VAL A 25 13.00 1.99 14.85
CA VAL A 25 11.65 1.45 14.58
C VAL A 25 11.68 0.70 13.25
N PRO A 26 11.25 -0.58 13.17
CA PRO A 26 11.12 -1.29 11.90
C PRO A 26 10.00 -0.71 11.03
N PHE A 27 10.28 -0.44 9.75
CA PHE A 27 9.29 0.05 8.80
C PHE A 27 9.70 -0.25 7.35
N ALA A 28 8.78 0.01 6.42
CA ALA A 28 9.05 0.06 4.99
C ALA A 28 8.27 1.20 4.34
N VAL A 29 8.85 1.87 3.34
CA VAL A 29 8.11 2.77 2.45
C VAL A 29 7.19 1.92 1.59
N VAL A 30 5.90 2.24 1.58
CA VAL A 30 4.86 1.52 0.83
C VAL A 30 4.15 2.47 -0.14
N GLY A 31 3.00 2.04 -0.67
CA GLY A 31 2.11 2.92 -1.41
C GLY A 31 2.74 3.52 -2.66
N SER A 32 2.50 4.81 -2.88
CA SER A 32 2.89 5.46 -4.14
C SER A 32 4.40 5.78 -4.21
N PHE A 33 5.01 6.17 -3.08
CA PHE A 33 6.45 6.41 -2.99
C PHE A 33 7.27 5.14 -3.17
N ALA A 34 6.77 3.97 -2.75
CA ALA A 34 7.43 2.71 -3.06
C ALA A 34 7.47 2.43 -4.57
N GLY A 35 6.38 2.76 -5.28
CA GLY A 35 6.35 2.69 -6.74
C GLY A 35 7.37 3.64 -7.37
N TYR A 36 7.37 4.90 -6.94
CA TYR A 36 8.30 5.92 -7.44
C TYR A 36 9.77 5.51 -7.23
N ALA A 37 10.14 5.04 -6.04
CA ALA A 37 11.48 4.56 -5.73
C ALA A 37 11.94 3.42 -6.66
N ARG A 38 11.00 2.62 -7.17
CA ARG A 38 11.24 1.51 -8.11
C ARG A 38 11.15 1.91 -9.58
N GLY A 39 10.92 3.18 -9.88
CA GLY A 39 10.89 3.73 -11.25
C GLY A 39 9.49 3.93 -11.83
N ALA A 40 8.42 3.75 -11.05
CA ALA A 40 7.08 4.16 -11.47
C ALA A 40 6.98 5.70 -11.62
N PRO A 41 5.99 6.20 -12.36
CA PRO A 41 5.77 7.64 -12.46
C PRO A 41 5.66 8.30 -11.08
N PRO A 42 6.13 9.55 -10.93
CA PRO A 42 6.01 10.28 -9.69
C PRO A 42 4.55 10.39 -9.26
N SER A 43 4.35 10.36 -7.95
CA SER A 43 3.06 10.51 -7.30
C SER A 43 3.04 11.83 -6.55
N ASP A 44 1.88 12.49 -6.54
CA ASP A 44 1.61 13.68 -5.72
C ASP A 44 0.84 13.29 -4.45
N ASN A 45 0.74 11.99 -4.15
CA ASN A 45 0.09 11.48 -2.95
C ASN A 45 0.98 11.66 -1.71
N ASP A 46 0.37 11.43 -0.56
CA ASP A 46 0.99 11.38 0.76
C ASP A 46 2.07 10.29 0.91
N VAL A 47 2.82 10.41 2.01
CA VAL A 47 3.88 9.47 2.37
C VAL A 47 3.29 8.29 3.13
N ASP A 48 3.41 7.09 2.57
CA ASP A 48 2.95 5.87 3.21
C ASP A 48 4.11 5.06 3.82
N LEU A 49 4.04 4.74 5.12
CA LEU A 49 4.96 3.83 5.80
C LEU A 49 4.20 2.61 6.35
N GLY A 50 4.66 1.41 5.98
CA GLY A 50 4.22 0.17 6.62
C GLY A 50 4.97 -0.06 7.94
N VAL A 51 4.24 -0.29 9.02
CA VAL A 51 4.77 -0.58 10.36
C VAL A 51 4.00 -1.72 11.02
N CYS A 52 4.64 -2.53 11.86
CA CYS A 52 3.89 -3.52 12.64
C CYS A 52 2.95 -2.81 13.62
N GLU A 53 1.78 -3.40 13.88
CA GLU A 53 0.78 -2.83 14.82
C GLU A 53 1.38 -2.60 16.22
N SER A 54 2.28 -3.48 16.66
CA SER A 54 3.01 -3.34 17.94
C SER A 54 3.98 -2.17 18.01
N ASP A 55 4.40 -1.65 16.85
CA ASP A 55 5.43 -0.60 16.74
C ASP A 55 4.82 0.78 16.43
N VAL A 56 3.49 0.87 16.26
CA VAL A 56 2.79 2.13 15.94
C VAL A 56 3.05 3.21 16.99
N ASP A 57 2.91 2.88 18.28
CA ASP A 57 3.14 3.84 19.36
C ASP A 57 4.59 4.37 19.37
N ALA A 58 5.55 3.48 19.09
CA ALA A 58 6.97 3.86 19.00
C ALA A 58 7.25 4.74 17.78
N ALA A 59 6.63 4.43 16.62
CA ALA A 59 6.70 5.24 15.41
C ALA A 59 6.14 6.65 15.64
N VAL A 60 4.94 6.75 16.23
CA VAL A 60 4.32 8.04 16.57
C VAL A 60 5.20 8.84 17.53
N ALA A 61 5.73 8.21 18.58
CA ALA A 61 6.65 8.87 19.51
C ALA A 61 7.92 9.38 18.81
N ALA A 62 8.51 8.61 17.90
CA ALA A 62 9.68 9.01 17.14
C ALA A 62 9.41 10.21 16.20
N LEU A 63 8.27 10.19 15.51
CA LEU A 63 7.91 11.25 14.56
C LEU A 63 7.48 12.54 15.26
N THR A 64 6.72 12.44 16.35
CA THR A 64 6.38 13.62 17.17
C THR A 64 7.60 14.25 17.85
N ALA A 65 8.61 13.45 18.21
CA ALA A 65 9.87 13.98 18.77
C ALA A 65 10.66 14.87 17.80
N VAL A 66 10.45 14.72 16.48
CA VAL A 66 11.05 15.58 15.46
C VAL A 66 10.10 16.66 14.93
N GLY A 67 8.94 16.83 15.57
CA GLY A 67 8.03 17.96 15.34
C GLY A 67 6.80 17.65 14.48
N LEU A 68 6.53 16.39 14.12
CA LEU A 68 5.30 16.04 13.42
C LEU A 68 4.08 16.08 14.36
N ASP A 69 2.92 16.46 13.83
CA ASP A 69 1.65 16.53 14.56
C ASP A 69 0.88 15.21 14.41
N PHE A 70 0.66 14.49 15.50
CA PHE A 70 -0.13 13.26 15.49
C PHE A 70 -1.63 13.57 15.59
N ARG A 71 -2.42 12.96 14.71
CA ARG A 71 -3.88 13.07 14.75
C ARG A 71 -4.49 11.67 14.68
N ASP A 72 -5.20 11.31 15.74
CA ASP A 72 -5.87 10.01 15.85
C ASP A 72 -7.04 9.93 14.84
N PRO A 73 -6.95 9.06 13.82
CA PRO A 73 -7.98 8.94 12.81
C PRO A 73 -9.03 7.88 13.24
N PRO A 74 -10.27 7.94 12.71
CA PRO A 74 -11.28 6.90 12.98
C PRO A 74 -10.95 5.53 12.35
N GLU A 75 -9.99 5.48 11.43
CA GLU A 75 -9.51 4.27 10.74
C GLU A 75 -8.86 3.25 11.69
N ASP A 76 -9.18 1.96 11.55
CA ASP A 76 -8.67 0.85 12.38
C ASP A 76 -7.46 0.10 11.76
N TRP A 77 -6.87 0.68 10.71
CA TRP A 77 -5.83 0.06 9.89
C TRP A 77 -4.57 0.92 9.69
N LEU A 78 -4.64 2.19 10.10
CA LEU A 78 -3.51 3.13 10.10
C LEU A 78 -3.66 4.18 11.20
N VAL A 79 -2.58 4.93 11.42
CA VAL A 79 -2.64 6.23 12.11
C VAL A 79 -1.96 7.31 11.27
N LYS A 80 -2.26 8.59 11.54
CA LYS A 80 -1.77 9.72 10.74
C LYS A 80 -0.91 10.67 11.56
N VAL A 81 0.21 11.07 10.98
CA VAL A 81 1.02 12.20 11.46
C VAL A 81 1.21 13.21 10.32
N TYR A 82 1.47 14.46 10.68
CA TYR A 82 1.54 15.56 9.73
C TYR A 82 2.85 16.33 9.87
N ASP A 83 3.52 16.55 8.75
CA ASP A 83 4.59 17.53 8.61
C ASP A 83 3.98 18.80 7.99
N GLU A 84 3.67 19.78 8.83
CA GLU A 84 2.81 20.92 8.47
C GLU A 84 1.44 20.44 7.95
N ASP A 85 1.17 20.63 6.65
CA ASP A 85 -0.06 20.18 5.99
C ASP A 85 0.14 18.85 5.20
N ARG A 86 1.36 18.29 5.21
CA ARG A 86 1.71 17.08 4.47
C ARG A 86 1.45 15.84 5.33
N GLN A 87 0.53 15.00 4.88
CA GLN A 87 0.14 13.77 5.57
C GLN A 87 1.20 12.67 5.42
N VAL A 88 1.43 11.94 6.51
CA VAL A 88 2.18 10.68 6.55
C VAL A 88 1.31 9.61 7.21
N ASP A 89 1.06 8.54 6.47
CA ASP A 89 0.26 7.41 6.92
C ASP A 89 1.17 6.32 7.50
N LEU A 90 0.91 5.94 8.75
CA LEU A 90 1.53 4.80 9.41
C LEU A 90 0.56 3.62 9.34
N ILE A 91 0.75 2.79 8.31
CA ILE A 91 -0.15 1.71 7.96
C ILE A 91 0.29 0.43 8.67
N HIS A 92 -0.59 -0.14 9.51
CA HIS A 92 -0.36 -1.43 10.15
C HIS A 92 -1.17 -2.57 9.55
N ARG A 93 -2.10 -2.26 8.63
CA ARG A 93 -2.77 -3.26 7.78
C ARG A 93 -2.80 -2.83 6.31
N LEU A 94 -2.17 -3.60 5.43
CA LEU A 94 -2.17 -3.40 3.99
C LEU A 94 -3.20 -4.31 3.32
N ALA A 95 -4.19 -3.72 2.63
CA ALA A 95 -5.30 -4.44 2.01
C ALA A 95 -5.96 -5.47 2.97
N GLY A 96 -6.17 -5.05 4.22
CA GLY A 96 -6.77 -5.88 5.28
C GLY A 96 -5.83 -6.91 5.94
N ARG A 97 -4.58 -7.05 5.45
CA ARG A 97 -3.57 -7.97 6.01
C ARG A 97 -2.65 -7.23 6.97
N PRO A 98 -2.33 -7.78 8.15
CA PRO A 98 -1.35 -7.17 9.06
C PRO A 98 0.00 -6.97 8.38
N VAL A 99 0.66 -5.85 8.65
CA VAL A 99 2.08 -5.67 8.36
C VAL A 99 2.87 -6.50 9.37
N THR A 100 3.69 -7.42 8.88
CA THR A 100 4.47 -8.34 9.73
C THR A 100 5.97 -8.04 9.67
N PRO A 101 6.75 -8.47 10.67
CA PRO A 101 8.20 -8.36 10.63
C PRO A 101 8.82 -9.02 9.39
N GLU A 102 8.26 -10.13 8.92
CA GLU A 102 8.73 -10.83 7.72
C GLU A 102 8.51 -10.00 6.46
N LEU A 103 7.36 -9.31 6.36
CA LEU A 103 7.07 -8.39 5.26
C LEU A 103 8.08 -7.23 5.25
N LEU A 104 8.34 -6.64 6.42
CA LEU A 104 9.29 -5.54 6.55
C LEU A 104 10.72 -5.99 6.21
N ALA A 105 11.14 -7.16 6.71
CA ALA A 105 12.45 -7.74 6.43
C ALA A 105 12.67 -8.10 4.96
N GLY A 106 11.59 -8.35 4.20
CA GLY A 106 11.63 -8.57 2.75
C GLY A 106 11.78 -7.30 1.90
N SER A 107 11.89 -6.11 2.53
CA SER A 107 12.05 -4.84 1.81
C SER A 107 13.47 -4.65 1.26
N ASP A 108 13.57 -3.99 0.11
CA ASP A 108 14.85 -3.62 -0.48
C ASP A 108 15.31 -2.25 0.04
N TRP A 109 16.61 -2.11 0.33
CA TRP A 109 17.18 -0.80 0.64
C TRP A 109 17.49 -0.04 -0.64
N ILE A 110 16.73 1.01 -0.91
CA ILE A 110 16.85 1.84 -2.13
C ILE A 110 17.23 3.28 -1.74
N GLU A 111 18.06 3.94 -2.56
CA GLU A 111 18.33 5.36 -2.40
C GLU A 111 17.28 6.21 -3.11
N VAL A 112 16.60 7.06 -2.36
CA VAL A 112 15.67 8.08 -2.88
C VAL A 112 16.15 9.43 -2.41
N ALA A 113 16.43 10.35 -3.36
CA ALA A 113 16.96 11.68 -3.07
C ALA A 113 18.17 11.65 -2.08
N SER A 114 19.11 10.73 -2.31
CA SER A 114 20.32 10.49 -1.50
C SER A 114 20.09 10.00 -0.07
N VAL A 115 18.89 9.52 0.26
CA VAL A 115 18.60 8.85 1.52
C VAL A 115 18.28 7.38 1.27
N SER A 116 19.04 6.49 1.90
CA SER A 116 18.79 5.04 1.85
C SER A 116 17.67 4.65 2.82
N MET A 117 16.64 4.00 2.30
CA MET A 117 15.42 3.63 3.02
C MET A 117 14.92 2.23 2.63
N PRO A 118 14.27 1.50 3.55
CA PRO A 118 13.62 0.22 3.22
C PRO A 118 12.37 0.50 2.37
N VAL A 119 12.28 -0.11 1.19
CA VAL A 119 11.16 0.03 0.25
C VAL A 119 10.52 -1.32 0.02
N LEU A 120 9.20 -1.40 0.19
CA LEU A 120 8.42 -2.63 -0.01
C LEU A 120 8.74 -3.28 -1.35
N GLY A 121 8.90 -4.61 -1.35
CA GLY A 121 9.15 -5.43 -2.55
C GLY A 121 8.19 -5.12 -3.69
N ALA A 122 8.67 -5.14 -4.94
CA ALA A 122 7.85 -4.84 -6.12
C ALA A 122 6.66 -5.81 -6.25
N THR A 123 6.89 -7.10 -5.97
CA THR A 123 5.85 -8.13 -5.94
C THR A 123 4.77 -7.82 -4.90
N ASP A 124 5.16 -7.58 -3.65
CA ASP A 124 4.23 -7.26 -2.56
C ASP A 124 3.46 -5.97 -2.82
N LEU A 125 4.13 -4.95 -3.38
CA LEU A 125 3.50 -3.70 -3.79
C LEU A 125 2.36 -3.94 -4.79
N ILE A 126 2.58 -4.78 -5.81
CA ILE A 126 1.53 -5.12 -6.78
C ILE A 126 0.42 -5.97 -6.14
N ILE A 127 0.76 -6.95 -5.29
CA ILE A 127 -0.22 -7.76 -4.57
C ILE A 127 -1.16 -6.85 -3.76
N PHE A 128 -0.64 -5.96 -2.92
CA PHE A 128 -1.47 -5.09 -2.09
C PHE A 128 -2.29 -4.11 -2.92
N LYS A 129 -1.75 -3.57 -4.01
CA LYS A 129 -2.52 -2.69 -4.92
C LYS A 129 -3.67 -3.43 -5.58
N LEU A 130 -3.49 -4.69 -5.98
CA LEU A 130 -4.56 -5.51 -6.57
C LEU A 130 -5.61 -5.93 -5.53
N LEU A 131 -5.21 -6.20 -4.29
CA LEU A 131 -6.12 -6.56 -3.21
C LEU A 131 -6.89 -5.36 -2.66
N ALA A 132 -6.36 -4.15 -2.81
CA ALA A 132 -7.05 -2.92 -2.43
C ALA A 132 -8.16 -2.52 -3.43
N LEU A 133 -8.23 -3.17 -4.60
CA LEU A 133 -9.29 -2.91 -5.57
C LEU A 133 -10.65 -3.36 -5.02
N GLY A 134 -11.65 -2.50 -5.17
CA GLY A 134 -13.01 -2.75 -4.70
C GLY A 134 -14.05 -1.86 -5.39
N GLU A 135 -15.32 -2.00 -5.01
CA GLU A 135 -16.44 -1.27 -5.61
C GLU A 135 -16.23 0.26 -5.63
N HIS A 136 -15.63 0.80 -4.57
CA HIS A 136 -15.36 2.23 -4.42
C HIS A 136 -13.93 2.63 -4.83
N ALA A 137 -13.10 1.67 -5.22
CA ALA A 137 -11.67 1.88 -5.47
C ALA A 137 -11.19 0.99 -6.63
N CYS A 138 -11.84 1.09 -7.79
CA CYS A 138 -11.49 0.31 -8.99
C CYS A 138 -11.01 1.24 -10.12
N ASP A 139 -9.80 1.76 -9.99
CA ASP A 139 -9.12 2.53 -11.05
C ASP A 139 -7.85 1.81 -11.51
N PHE A 140 -7.89 1.27 -12.73
CA PHE A 140 -6.76 0.58 -13.34
C PHE A 140 -5.74 1.54 -13.96
N GLY A 141 -6.09 2.80 -14.22
CA GLY A 141 -5.22 3.74 -14.93
C GLY A 141 -3.87 3.94 -14.23
N PRO A 142 -3.85 4.40 -12.97
CA PRO A 142 -2.61 4.54 -12.19
C PRO A 142 -1.88 3.20 -12.01
N LEU A 143 -2.62 2.11 -11.78
CA LEU A 143 -2.02 0.79 -11.57
C LEU A 143 -1.32 0.27 -12.82
N LEU A 144 -1.89 0.47 -14.02
CA LEU A 144 -1.26 0.13 -15.30
C LEU A 144 0.05 0.90 -15.52
N ALA A 145 0.08 2.17 -15.12
CA ALA A 145 1.29 2.99 -15.24
C ALA A 145 2.42 2.47 -14.34
N ILE A 146 2.08 2.08 -13.11
CA ILE A 146 3.01 1.46 -12.16
C ILE A 146 3.51 0.12 -12.70
N VAL A 147 2.59 -0.79 -13.05
CA VAL A 147 2.93 -2.12 -13.58
C VAL A 147 3.83 -2.02 -14.79
N ARG A 148 3.51 -1.14 -15.75
CA ARG A 148 4.34 -0.95 -16.94
C ARG A 148 5.78 -0.58 -16.60
N ALA A 149 5.98 0.24 -15.56
CA ALA A 149 7.31 0.70 -15.16
C ALA A 149 8.10 -0.38 -14.40
N ILE A 150 7.45 -1.15 -13.52
CA ILE A 150 8.15 -2.06 -12.60
C ILE A 150 8.02 -3.55 -12.95
N ARG A 151 7.33 -3.92 -14.04
CA ARG A 151 7.01 -5.33 -14.40
C ARG A 151 8.17 -6.32 -14.37
N GLU A 152 9.39 -5.89 -14.68
CA GLU A 152 10.58 -6.76 -14.71
C GLU A 152 11.11 -7.08 -13.29
N GLN A 153 10.60 -6.39 -12.27
CA GLN A 153 10.95 -6.59 -10.85
C GLN A 153 9.91 -7.45 -10.12
N VAL A 154 8.83 -7.86 -10.79
CA VAL A 154 7.66 -8.49 -10.17
C VAL A 154 7.68 -9.99 -10.42
N ASP A 155 7.50 -10.78 -9.35
CA ASP A 155 7.20 -12.21 -9.43
C ASP A 155 5.72 -12.40 -9.74
N TRP A 156 5.39 -12.44 -11.03
CA TRP A 156 4.03 -12.55 -11.53
C TRP A 156 3.31 -13.85 -11.13
N PRO A 157 3.96 -15.04 -11.13
CA PRO A 157 3.36 -16.25 -10.58
C PRO A 157 2.89 -16.08 -9.13
N ARG A 158 3.72 -15.45 -8.27
CA ARG A 158 3.33 -15.16 -6.88
C ARG A 158 2.17 -14.16 -6.82
N VAL A 159 2.18 -13.11 -7.64
CA VAL A 159 1.06 -12.16 -7.74
C VAL A 159 -0.25 -12.89 -8.08
N ALA A 160 -0.22 -13.78 -9.08
CA ALA A 160 -1.40 -14.51 -9.52
C ALA A 160 -1.95 -15.41 -8.40
N GLU A 161 -1.09 -16.18 -7.73
CA GLU A 161 -1.52 -17.07 -6.63
C GLU A 161 -2.11 -16.28 -5.45
N GLU A 162 -1.42 -15.23 -4.99
CA GLU A 162 -1.83 -14.49 -3.79
C GLU A 162 -3.09 -13.62 -3.99
N THR A 163 -3.42 -13.32 -5.25
CA THR A 163 -4.58 -12.50 -5.62
C THR A 163 -5.71 -13.30 -6.29
N ARG A 164 -5.57 -14.62 -6.43
CA ARG A 164 -6.50 -15.48 -7.19
C ARG A 164 -7.97 -15.38 -6.78
N LEU A 165 -8.26 -15.01 -5.53
CA LEU A 165 -9.63 -14.86 -5.03
C LEU A 165 -10.26 -13.48 -5.33
N SER A 166 -9.47 -12.51 -5.79
CA SER A 166 -9.97 -11.16 -6.12
C SER A 166 -10.42 -11.10 -7.58
N PRO A 167 -11.73 -10.91 -7.87
CA PRO A 167 -12.20 -10.78 -9.24
C PRO A 167 -11.62 -9.54 -9.94
N TYR A 168 -11.35 -8.47 -9.18
CA TYR A 168 -10.68 -7.28 -9.70
C TYR A 168 -9.25 -7.58 -10.15
N ALA A 169 -8.51 -8.36 -9.36
CA ALA A 169 -7.15 -8.77 -9.72
C ALA A 169 -7.14 -9.69 -10.94
N GLN A 170 -8.08 -10.65 -11.02
CA GLN A 170 -8.21 -11.54 -12.17
C GLN A 170 -8.42 -10.76 -13.48
N VAL A 171 -9.35 -9.79 -13.47
CA VAL A 171 -9.64 -8.94 -14.62
C VAL A 171 -8.46 -8.03 -14.97
N PHE A 172 -7.80 -7.44 -13.96
CA PHE A 172 -6.62 -6.61 -14.18
C PHE A 172 -5.48 -7.40 -14.83
N LEU A 173 -5.18 -8.60 -14.32
CA LEU A 173 -4.09 -9.44 -14.82
C LEU A 173 -4.37 -9.94 -16.24
N GLU A 174 -5.62 -10.27 -16.57
CA GLU A 174 -6.01 -10.57 -17.96
C GLU A 174 -5.84 -9.36 -18.88
N LEU A 175 -6.20 -8.15 -18.42
CA LEU A 175 -5.94 -6.92 -19.17
C LEU A 175 -4.43 -6.69 -19.36
N ALA A 176 -3.64 -6.86 -18.30
CA ALA A 176 -2.19 -6.70 -18.34
C ALA A 176 -1.55 -7.67 -19.35
N ARG A 177 -2.02 -8.92 -19.40
CA ARG A 177 -1.62 -9.92 -20.40
C ARG A 177 -1.96 -9.48 -21.82
N ARG A 178 -3.20 -9.02 -22.07
CA ARG A 178 -3.62 -8.50 -23.39
C ARG A 178 -2.83 -7.28 -23.85
N LEU A 179 -2.34 -6.47 -22.91
CA LEU A 179 -1.49 -5.32 -23.16
C LEU A 179 0.01 -5.68 -23.29
N ASN A 180 0.37 -6.97 -23.22
CA ASN A 180 1.73 -7.48 -23.21
C ASN A 180 2.60 -6.87 -22.09
N LEU A 181 2.00 -6.66 -20.92
CA LEU A 181 2.71 -6.24 -19.70
C LEU A 181 3.22 -7.43 -18.90
N VAL A 182 2.58 -8.59 -19.06
CA VAL A 182 2.92 -9.85 -18.40
C VAL A 182 2.73 -10.97 -19.42
N SER A 183 3.59 -11.98 -19.40
CA SER A 183 3.44 -13.11 -20.33
C SER A 183 2.33 -14.07 -19.88
N ALA A 184 1.83 -14.86 -20.83
CA ALA A 184 0.82 -15.88 -20.54
C ALA A 184 1.36 -17.04 -19.68
N ASP A 185 2.68 -17.27 -19.70
CA ASP A 185 3.31 -18.32 -18.90
C ASP A 185 3.46 -17.90 -17.42
N GLU A 186 3.43 -16.59 -17.16
CA GLU A 186 3.58 -15.99 -15.83
C GLU A 186 2.26 -15.80 -15.09
N VAL A 187 1.15 -15.67 -15.82
CA VAL A 187 -0.20 -15.51 -15.28
C VAL A 187 -1.10 -16.58 -15.90
N PRO A 188 -1.45 -17.64 -15.13
CA PRO A 188 -2.29 -18.71 -15.64
C PRO A 188 -3.71 -18.25 -15.93
N GLU A 189 -4.42 -19.01 -16.77
CA GLU A 189 -5.86 -18.83 -16.92
C GLU A 189 -6.59 -19.16 -15.61
N TRP A 190 -7.60 -18.35 -15.28
CA TRP A 190 -8.43 -18.54 -14.10
C TRP A 190 -9.40 -19.71 -14.32
N THR A 191 -9.63 -20.51 -13.27
CA THR A 191 -10.42 -21.74 -13.36
C THR A 191 -11.78 -21.63 -12.66
N GLU A 192 -12.73 -22.50 -12.99
CA GLU A 192 -14.00 -22.62 -12.26
C GLU A 192 -13.77 -22.92 -10.77
N ASP A 193 -12.72 -23.68 -10.44
CA ASP A 193 -12.30 -23.94 -9.05
C ASP A 193 -11.97 -22.65 -8.29
N ASP A 194 -11.40 -21.63 -8.95
CA ASP A 194 -11.11 -20.34 -8.33
C ASP A 194 -12.40 -19.58 -7.99
N ASP A 195 -13.40 -19.68 -8.86
CA ASP A 195 -14.73 -19.10 -8.65
C ASP A 195 -15.47 -19.77 -7.49
N GLU A 196 -15.37 -21.10 -7.38
CA GLU A 196 -15.94 -21.87 -6.27
C GLU A 196 -15.25 -21.54 -4.94
N ARG A 197 -13.91 -21.50 -4.92
CA ARG A 197 -13.14 -21.12 -3.72
C ARG A 197 -13.44 -19.70 -3.26
N ARG A 198 -13.61 -18.76 -4.18
CA ARG A 198 -14.03 -17.38 -3.87
C ARG A 198 -15.41 -17.35 -3.22
N SER A 199 -16.37 -18.11 -3.76
CA SER A 199 -17.74 -18.18 -3.23
C SER A 199 -17.74 -18.75 -1.81
N ALA A 200 -16.99 -19.82 -1.56
CA ALA A 200 -16.83 -20.41 -0.23
C ALA A 200 -16.15 -19.46 0.78
N SER A 201 -15.19 -18.64 0.34
CA SER A 201 -14.54 -17.63 1.19
C SER A 201 -15.48 -16.50 1.62
N ARG A 202 -16.47 -16.14 0.79
CA ARG A 202 -17.50 -15.15 1.15
C ARG A 202 -18.47 -15.69 2.20
N ASP A 203 -18.91 -16.93 2.03
CA ASP A 203 -19.85 -17.59 2.96
C ASP A 203 -19.22 -17.91 4.34
N GLY A 204 -17.89 -18.03 4.40
CA GLY A 204 -17.15 -18.23 5.65
C GLY A 204 -16.85 -16.94 6.44
N GLY A 205 -16.84 -15.78 5.76
CA GLY A 205 -16.44 -14.49 6.33
C GLY A 205 -17.60 -13.66 6.93
N ASP A 206 -18.85 -13.94 6.56
CA ASP A 206 -20.00 -13.08 6.90
C ASP A 206 -20.87 -13.62 8.04
N ARG A 207 -20.31 -13.72 9.25
CA ARG A 207 -21.09 -13.81 10.50
C ARG A 207 -20.74 -12.73 11.53
N GLY A 208 -19.94 -11.74 11.14
CA GLY A 208 -19.30 -10.84 12.10
C GLY A 208 -19.17 -9.39 11.69
N SER A 209 -19.99 -8.83 10.78
CA SER A 209 -20.06 -7.35 10.65
C SER A 209 -21.30 -6.86 9.92
N LEU A 210 -22.49 -7.13 10.47
CA LEU A 210 -23.72 -6.43 10.07
C LEU A 210 -24.52 -6.05 11.32
N ARG A 211 -24.08 -4.99 12.00
CA ARG A 211 -24.97 -4.12 12.78
C ARG A 211 -24.70 -2.69 12.41
N GLY A 212 -25.38 -2.22 11.37
CA GLY A 212 -25.52 -0.80 11.08
C GLY A 212 -26.22 -0.11 12.24
N GLY A 213 -25.54 0.85 12.85
CA GLY A 213 -26.14 1.86 13.73
C GLY A 213 -26.79 2.97 12.89
N PRO A 214 -27.88 3.60 13.36
CA PRO A 214 -28.70 4.48 12.54
C PRO A 214 -28.06 5.85 12.34
N HIS A 215 -28.18 6.37 11.13
CA HIS A 215 -27.80 7.72 10.71
C HIS A 215 -28.71 8.76 11.39
N PRO A 216 -28.21 9.80 12.07
CA PRO A 216 -29.05 10.92 12.47
C PRO A 216 -29.34 11.78 11.23
N ALA A 217 -30.62 12.11 11.07
CA ALA A 217 -31.14 12.99 10.05
C ALA A 217 -30.71 14.44 10.32
N ALA A 218 -30.23 15.13 9.28
CA ALA A 218 -30.10 16.57 9.28
C ALA A 218 -31.48 17.22 9.36
N ALA A 219 -31.66 18.16 10.28
CA ALA A 219 -32.81 19.04 10.33
C ALA A 219 -32.31 20.50 10.40
N GLY A 220 -32.77 21.28 9.42
CA GLY A 220 -33.17 22.69 9.51
C GLY A 220 -32.22 23.71 10.11
#